data_AF-A0A7K3L3F1-F1
#
_entry.id   AF-A0A7K3L3F1-F1
#
_cell.length_a   1.000
_cell.length_b   1.000
_cell.length_c   1.000
_cell.angle_alpha   90.00
_cell.angle_beta   90.00
_cell.angle_gamma   90.00
#
_symmetry.space_group_name_H-M   'P 1'
#
loop_
_entity.id
_entity.type
_entity.pdbx_description
1 polymer ?
#
loop_
_entity_poly.entity_id
_entity_poly.type
_entity_poly.pdbx_seq_one_letter_code
_entity_poly.pdbx_strand_id
1 'polypeptide(L)'
;MTFEPIWNSIIAWYLFLAGLGGGAYVSAAFLRWRHPEAVNMIRIGRVIAPVVVIVGLCLLMFDATAGLHNPLRFALLLTNFGSVMTWGVVFLGGFTILALIGAGLDLAKRRVPLWLDIAAAVFGVCVAVYTGCLLGVCKTFPLWNNALLPILFLVSAMSTGMAAVLCVAIFRHPEEFNRVGVFKKFHFCLPIIELVLVASLLFVTASNASPAGWESVMNLVGGDCALAFWFLFVLVGLVLPTALETWLLFFSPKEFEESRKAHWISFASDAGVLVGGFVLRLLVLVAAMPLTLVVPWY
;
A
#
# COMPACT_ATOMS: atom_id res chain seq x y z
N MET A 1 32.12 -2.72 2.26
CA MET A 1 31.47 -3.25 1.04
C MET A 1 30.22 -2.43 0.83
N THR A 2 30.08 -1.72 -0.29
CA THR A 2 28.84 -1.02 -0.62
C THR A 2 27.81 -2.06 -1.03
N PHE A 3 26.81 -2.31 -0.17
CA PHE A 3 25.68 -3.16 -0.53
C PHE A 3 24.87 -2.43 -1.59
N GLU A 4 24.97 -2.87 -2.84
CA GLU A 4 23.99 -2.48 -3.85
C GLU A 4 22.67 -3.22 -3.52
N PRO A 5 21.56 -2.50 -3.31
CA PRO A 5 20.26 -3.13 -3.14
C PRO A 5 19.97 -4.01 -4.36
N ILE A 6 19.62 -5.28 -4.15
CA ILE A 6 19.22 -6.17 -5.26
C ILE A 6 18.02 -5.56 -6.01
N TRP A 7 17.20 -4.80 -5.30
CA TRP A 7 15.96 -4.19 -5.79
C TRP A 7 16.09 -2.67 -5.69
N ASN A 8 15.98 -1.99 -6.83
CA ASN A 8 16.14 -0.53 -6.89
C ASN A 8 14.93 0.18 -6.24
N SER A 9 15.08 1.44 -5.88
CA SER A 9 14.02 2.28 -5.29
C SER A 9 12.77 2.39 -6.18
N ILE A 10 12.92 2.16 -7.49
CA ILE A 10 11.84 2.08 -8.47
C ILE A 10 10.82 1.00 -8.09
N ILE A 11 11.30 -0.15 -7.56
CA ILE A 11 10.41 -1.23 -7.16
C ILE A 11 9.60 -0.84 -5.92
N ALA A 12 10.17 -0.08 -4.98
CA ALA A 12 9.44 0.45 -3.83
C ALA A 12 8.25 1.33 -4.29
N TRP A 13 8.49 2.20 -5.27
CA TRP A 13 7.45 3.03 -5.88
C TRP A 13 6.38 2.19 -6.57
N TYR A 14 6.78 1.18 -7.32
CA TYR A 14 5.85 0.26 -7.97
C TYR A 14 4.95 -0.44 -6.93
N LEU A 15 5.53 -1.07 -5.90
CA LEU A 15 4.78 -1.79 -4.85
C LEU A 15 3.85 -0.84 -4.08
N PHE A 16 4.27 0.42 -3.91
CA PHE A 16 3.47 1.45 -3.27
C PHE A 16 2.27 1.85 -4.13
N LEU A 17 2.50 2.22 -5.39
CA LEU A 17 1.46 2.69 -6.29
C LEU A 17 0.47 1.58 -6.66
N ALA A 18 0.94 0.35 -6.84
CA ALA A 18 0.08 -0.81 -7.07
C ALA A 18 -0.84 -1.07 -5.85
N GLY A 19 -0.26 -1.07 -4.64
CA GLY A 19 -1.01 -1.24 -3.40
C GLY A 19 -2.01 -0.10 -3.14
N LEU A 20 -1.56 1.15 -3.25
CA LEU A 20 -2.39 2.35 -3.08
C LEU A 20 -3.57 2.33 -4.06
N GLY A 21 -3.34 1.95 -5.31
CA GLY A 21 -4.41 1.86 -6.30
C GLY A 21 -5.44 0.78 -5.98
N GLY A 22 -4.99 -0.40 -5.54
CA GLY A 22 -5.87 -1.44 -5.02
C GLY A 22 -6.69 -0.96 -3.83
N GLY A 23 -6.05 -0.37 -2.82
CA GLY A 23 -6.70 0.18 -1.64
C GLY A 23 -7.67 1.32 -1.95
N ALA A 24 -7.34 2.20 -2.90
CA ALA A 24 -8.22 3.30 -3.32
C ALA A 24 -9.50 2.77 -4.01
N TYR A 25 -9.40 1.70 -4.80
CA TYR A 25 -10.58 1.09 -5.41
C TYR A 25 -11.44 0.35 -4.37
N VAL A 26 -10.81 -0.39 -3.45
CA VAL A 26 -11.54 -1.03 -2.33
C VAL A 26 -12.23 0.02 -1.46
N SER A 27 -11.59 1.17 -1.24
CA SER A 27 -12.17 2.31 -0.54
C SER A 27 -13.42 2.84 -1.25
N ALA A 28 -13.39 2.96 -2.58
CA ALA A 28 -14.57 3.35 -3.36
C ALA A 28 -15.71 2.32 -3.25
N ALA A 29 -15.39 1.02 -3.30
CA ALA A 29 -16.38 -0.04 -3.12
C ALA A 29 -16.98 -0.03 -1.70
N PHE A 30 -16.15 0.22 -0.68
CA PHE A 30 -16.61 0.36 0.71
C PHE A 30 -17.52 1.58 0.90
N LEU A 31 -17.12 2.73 0.33
CA LEU A 31 -17.95 3.95 0.35
C LEU A 31 -19.29 3.71 -0.33
N ARG A 32 -19.32 3.03 -1.49
CA ARG A 32 -20.58 2.67 -2.16
C ARG A 32 -21.50 1.83 -1.29
N TRP A 33 -20.94 0.92 -0.49
CA TRP A 33 -21.71 0.06 0.39
C TRP A 33 -22.23 0.79 1.63
N ARG A 34 -21.37 1.57 2.30
CA ARG A 34 -21.69 2.15 3.62
C ARG A 34 -22.21 3.59 3.58
N HIS A 35 -21.87 4.32 2.52
CA HIS A 35 -22.16 5.74 2.27
C HIS A 35 -22.53 5.96 0.79
N PRO A 36 -23.61 5.34 0.28
CA PRO A 36 -24.02 5.48 -1.12
C PRO A 36 -24.31 6.94 -1.54
N GLU A 37 -24.55 7.82 -0.57
CA GLU A 37 -24.70 9.27 -0.75
C GLU A 37 -23.41 9.99 -1.16
N ALA A 38 -22.23 9.43 -0.84
CA ALA A 38 -20.92 10.03 -1.12
C ALA A 38 -20.43 9.72 -2.55
N VAL A 39 -21.25 10.08 -3.54
CA VAL A 39 -21.06 9.73 -4.95
C VAL A 39 -19.74 10.27 -5.50
N ASN A 40 -19.34 11.47 -5.10
CA ASN A 40 -18.11 12.06 -5.61
C ASN A 40 -16.87 11.44 -4.98
N MET A 41 -16.91 11.06 -3.68
CA MET A 41 -15.82 10.31 -3.05
C MET A 41 -15.64 8.91 -3.66
N ILE A 42 -16.74 8.22 -3.99
CA ILE A 42 -16.69 6.94 -4.72
C ILE A 42 -15.99 7.13 -6.07
N ARG A 43 -16.35 8.18 -6.82
CA ARG A 43 -15.72 8.52 -8.10
C ARG A 43 -14.23 8.83 -7.94
N ILE A 44 -13.85 9.56 -6.89
CA ILE A 44 -12.44 9.87 -6.59
C ILE A 44 -11.63 8.56 -6.47
N GLY A 45 -12.06 7.61 -5.65
CA GLY A 45 -11.33 6.36 -5.48
C GLY A 45 -11.23 5.53 -6.76
N ARG A 46 -12.30 5.46 -7.55
CA ARG A 46 -12.30 4.78 -8.86
C ARG A 46 -11.41 5.45 -9.90
N VAL A 47 -11.18 6.75 -9.81
CA VAL A 47 -10.28 7.49 -10.73
C VAL A 47 -8.83 7.42 -10.26
N ILE A 48 -8.56 7.55 -8.95
CA ILE A 48 -7.22 7.45 -8.39
C ILE A 48 -6.62 6.07 -8.71
N ALA A 49 -7.40 5.01 -8.48
CA ALA A 49 -6.96 3.63 -8.62
C ALA A 49 -6.27 3.28 -9.96
N PRO A 50 -6.89 3.46 -11.14
CA PRO A 50 -6.22 3.17 -12.40
C PRO A 50 -5.06 4.13 -12.69
N VAL A 51 -5.15 5.41 -12.30
CA VAL A 51 -4.08 6.40 -12.55
C VAL A 51 -2.80 5.99 -11.86
N VAL A 52 -2.86 5.71 -10.55
CA VAL A 52 -1.67 5.35 -9.77
C VAL A 52 -1.13 3.98 -10.16
N VAL A 53 -1.99 3.00 -10.46
CA VAL A 53 -1.52 1.69 -10.94
C VAL A 53 -0.85 1.80 -12.30
N ILE A 54 -1.38 2.58 -13.25
CA ILE A 54 -0.73 2.78 -14.54
C ILE A 54 0.65 3.43 -14.37
N VAL A 55 0.78 4.45 -13.51
CA VAL A 55 2.08 5.04 -13.19
C VAL A 55 3.02 3.99 -12.59
N GLY A 56 2.54 3.17 -11.64
CA GLY A 56 3.31 2.07 -11.07
C GLY A 56 3.75 1.06 -12.13
N LEU A 57 2.86 0.66 -13.05
CA LEU A 57 3.17 -0.26 -14.14
C LEU A 57 4.21 0.32 -15.10
N CYS A 58 4.14 1.62 -15.41
CA CYS A 58 5.16 2.29 -16.21
C CYS A 58 6.53 2.23 -15.53
N LEU A 59 6.60 2.49 -14.22
CA LEU A 59 7.84 2.36 -13.44
C LEU A 59 8.37 0.93 -13.45
N LEU A 60 7.50 -0.06 -13.29
CA LEU A 60 7.86 -1.47 -13.40
C LEU A 60 8.40 -1.83 -14.78
N MET A 61 7.84 -1.27 -15.85
CA MET A 61 8.35 -1.48 -17.21
C MET A 61 9.75 -0.90 -17.38
N PHE A 62 10.03 0.30 -16.86
CA PHE A 62 11.38 0.88 -16.91
C PHE A 62 12.43 0.04 -16.18
N ASP A 63 12.08 -0.50 -15.02
CA ASP A 63 12.95 -1.41 -14.27
C ASP A 63 13.15 -2.77 -14.97
N ALA A 64 12.07 -3.30 -15.58
CA ALA A 64 12.11 -4.51 -16.38
C ALA A 64 12.71 -4.24 -17.77
N THR A 65 13.99 -3.87 -17.85
CA THR A 65 14.73 -3.62 -19.11
C THR A 65 14.57 -4.78 -20.11
N ALA A 66 14.58 -6.02 -19.61
CA ALA A 66 14.36 -7.22 -20.41
C ALA A 66 12.92 -7.38 -20.93
N GLY A 67 11.93 -6.82 -20.23
CA GLY A 67 10.52 -6.79 -20.64
C GLY A 67 10.24 -5.67 -21.66
N LEU A 68 10.91 -4.52 -21.53
CA LEU A 68 10.85 -3.42 -22.50
C LEU A 68 11.33 -3.84 -23.88
N HIS A 69 12.44 -4.59 -23.95
CA HIS A 69 12.98 -5.07 -25.22
C HIS A 69 12.19 -6.23 -25.83
N ASN A 70 11.41 -6.98 -25.04
CA ASN A 70 10.61 -8.12 -25.51
C ASN A 70 9.29 -8.25 -24.74
N PRO A 71 8.27 -7.45 -25.06
CA PRO A 71 7.00 -7.43 -24.31
C PRO A 71 6.24 -8.76 -24.36
N LEU A 72 6.46 -9.58 -25.38
CA LEU A 72 5.88 -10.93 -25.51
C LEU A 72 6.31 -11.88 -24.38
N ARG A 73 7.39 -11.57 -23.65
CA ARG A 73 7.80 -12.35 -22.46
C ARG A 73 6.73 -12.33 -21.37
N PHE A 74 5.97 -11.25 -21.23
CA PHE A 74 4.86 -11.20 -20.27
C PHE A 74 3.73 -12.17 -20.62
N ALA A 75 3.47 -12.39 -21.91
CA ALA A 75 2.51 -13.39 -22.35
C ALA A 75 3.04 -14.82 -22.11
N LEU A 76 4.35 -15.04 -22.28
CA LEU A 76 5.01 -16.31 -21.95
C LEU A 76 4.94 -16.65 -20.45
N LEU A 77 4.95 -15.66 -19.56
CA LEU A 77 4.79 -15.90 -18.11
C LEU A 77 3.44 -16.57 -17.78
N LEU A 78 2.39 -16.35 -18.58
CA LEU A 78 1.08 -16.99 -18.39
C LEU A 78 1.10 -18.52 -18.58
N THR A 79 2.21 -19.10 -19.05
CA THR A 79 2.38 -20.55 -19.15
C THR A 79 2.75 -21.23 -17.82
N ASN A 80 3.21 -20.47 -16.82
CA ASN A 80 3.61 -21.02 -15.52
C ASN A 80 2.76 -20.44 -14.37
N PHE A 81 1.61 -21.04 -14.09
CA PHE A 81 0.71 -20.63 -13.00
C PHE A 81 1.27 -20.89 -11.59
N GLY A 82 2.35 -21.65 -11.46
CA GLY A 82 3.05 -21.87 -10.18
C GLY A 82 3.96 -20.71 -9.76
N SER A 83 4.23 -19.76 -10.66
CA SER A 83 5.07 -18.60 -10.37
C SER A 83 4.25 -17.43 -9.83
N VAL A 84 4.70 -16.83 -8.72
CA VAL A 84 4.11 -15.60 -8.14
C VAL A 84 4.20 -14.42 -9.11
N MET A 85 5.17 -14.43 -10.03
CA MET A 85 5.27 -13.42 -11.08
C MET A 85 4.08 -13.47 -12.05
N THR A 86 3.58 -14.67 -12.36
CA THR A 86 2.39 -14.88 -13.21
C THR A 86 1.13 -14.37 -12.54
N TRP A 87 1.00 -14.58 -11.22
CA TRP A 87 -0.11 -14.03 -10.45
C TRP A 87 -0.12 -12.50 -10.52
N GLY A 88 1.07 -11.87 -10.47
CA GLY A 88 1.21 -10.43 -10.68
C GLY A 88 0.62 -9.96 -12.01
N VAL A 89 0.98 -10.61 -13.12
CA VAL A 89 0.45 -10.27 -14.46
C VAL A 89 -1.08 -10.40 -14.51
N VAL A 90 -1.63 -11.49 -13.97
CA VAL A 90 -3.08 -11.76 -13.98
C VAL A 90 -3.83 -10.75 -13.10
N PHE A 91 -3.37 -10.54 -11.87
CA PHE A 91 -4.05 -9.64 -10.93
C PHE A 91 -3.92 -8.18 -11.33
N LEU A 92 -2.72 -7.70 -11.69
CA LEU A 92 -2.54 -6.32 -12.14
C LEU A 92 -3.27 -6.04 -13.45
N GLY A 93 -3.17 -6.96 -14.42
CA GLY A 93 -3.83 -6.79 -15.72
C GLY A 93 -5.35 -6.75 -15.57
N GLY A 94 -5.92 -7.74 -14.85
CA GLY A 94 -7.34 -7.80 -14.55
C GLY A 94 -7.83 -6.58 -13.77
N PHE A 95 -7.11 -6.20 -12.70
CA PHE A 95 -7.42 -5.02 -11.90
C PHE A 95 -7.43 -3.75 -12.75
N THR A 96 -6.38 -3.53 -13.55
CA THR A 96 -6.23 -2.31 -14.36
C THR A 96 -7.36 -2.17 -15.37
N ILE A 97 -7.72 -3.26 -16.07
CA ILE A 97 -8.84 -3.25 -17.03
C ILE A 97 -10.15 -2.94 -16.32
N LEU A 98 -10.47 -3.64 -15.23
CA LEU A 98 -11.72 -3.42 -14.49
C LEU A 98 -11.79 -2.00 -13.91
N ALA A 99 -10.69 -1.49 -13.34
CA ALA A 99 -10.59 -0.16 -12.79
C ALA A 99 -10.74 0.94 -13.87
N LEU A 100 -10.15 0.74 -15.05
CA LEU A 100 -10.32 1.63 -16.20
C LEU A 100 -11.76 1.65 -16.71
N ILE A 101 -12.43 0.51 -16.79
CA ILE A 101 -13.85 0.45 -17.17
C ILE A 101 -14.70 1.18 -16.12
N GLY A 102 -14.46 0.92 -14.83
CA GLY A 102 -15.16 1.60 -13.73
C GLY A 102 -15.00 3.12 -13.79
N ALA A 103 -13.76 3.61 -13.92
CA ALA A 103 -13.46 5.02 -14.08
C ALA A 103 -14.10 5.60 -15.35
N GLY A 104 -13.97 4.93 -16.49
CA GLY A 104 -14.54 5.37 -17.77
C GLY A 104 -16.06 5.50 -17.73
N LEU A 105 -16.75 4.55 -17.09
CA LEU A 105 -18.21 4.62 -16.87
C LEU A 105 -18.59 5.82 -15.99
N ASP A 106 -17.85 6.09 -14.92
CA ASP A 106 -18.09 7.25 -14.06
C ASP A 106 -17.83 8.59 -14.79
N LEU A 107 -16.79 8.66 -15.62
CA LEU A 107 -16.51 9.82 -16.48
C LEU A 107 -17.62 10.03 -17.51
N ALA A 108 -18.15 8.94 -18.08
CA ALA A 108 -19.29 8.96 -19.00
C ALA A 108 -20.64 9.20 -18.28
N LYS A 109 -20.63 9.46 -16.95
CA LYS A 109 -21.81 9.64 -16.10
C LYS A 109 -22.80 8.46 -16.15
N ARG A 110 -22.30 7.25 -16.45
CA ARG A 110 -23.07 6.00 -16.45
C ARG A 110 -22.95 5.32 -15.10
N ARG A 111 -23.99 4.56 -14.72
CA ARG A 111 -23.94 3.79 -13.47
C ARG A 111 -22.96 2.62 -13.62
N VAL A 112 -21.96 2.57 -12.75
CA VAL A 112 -21.07 1.42 -12.63
C VAL A 112 -21.84 0.23 -12.04
N PRO A 113 -21.93 -0.92 -12.72
CA PRO A 113 -22.65 -2.07 -12.19
C PRO A 113 -21.95 -2.62 -10.94
N LEU A 114 -22.72 -3.21 -10.01
CA LEU A 114 -22.18 -3.68 -8.73
C LEU A 114 -21.16 -4.81 -8.90
N TRP A 115 -21.40 -5.74 -9.83
CA TRP A 115 -20.49 -6.86 -10.09
C TRP A 115 -19.10 -6.38 -10.52
N LEU A 116 -19.01 -5.30 -11.32
CA LEU A 116 -17.74 -4.77 -11.79
C LEU A 116 -16.95 -4.15 -10.64
N ASP A 117 -17.66 -3.45 -9.75
CA ASP A 117 -17.08 -2.82 -8.58
C ASP A 117 -16.55 -3.84 -7.58
N ILE A 118 -17.31 -4.91 -7.34
CA ILE A 118 -16.88 -6.03 -6.49
C ILE A 118 -15.70 -6.76 -7.14
N ALA A 119 -15.76 -7.06 -8.44
CA ALA A 119 -14.67 -7.72 -9.14
C ALA A 119 -13.38 -6.89 -9.07
N ALA A 120 -13.45 -5.59 -9.36
CA ALA A 120 -12.31 -4.69 -9.26
C ALA A 120 -11.77 -4.59 -7.82
N ALA A 121 -12.64 -4.53 -6.81
CA ALA A 121 -12.21 -4.53 -5.41
C ALA A 121 -11.50 -5.84 -5.02
N VAL A 122 -12.03 -7.01 -5.43
CA VAL A 122 -11.38 -8.32 -5.19
C VAL A 122 -10.01 -8.36 -5.86
N PHE A 123 -9.92 -7.97 -7.13
CA PHE A 123 -8.64 -7.88 -7.84
C PHE A 123 -7.69 -6.88 -7.17
N GLY A 124 -8.18 -5.76 -6.63
CA GLY A 124 -7.39 -4.77 -5.89
C GLY A 124 -6.80 -5.34 -4.59
N VAL A 125 -7.59 -6.14 -3.84
CA VAL A 125 -7.09 -6.90 -2.68
C VAL A 125 -6.05 -7.92 -3.11
N CYS A 126 -6.31 -8.67 -4.19
CA CYS A 126 -5.34 -9.62 -4.74
C CYS A 126 -4.03 -8.92 -5.10
N VAL A 127 -4.07 -7.75 -5.75
CA VAL A 127 -2.89 -6.95 -6.07
C VAL A 127 -2.13 -6.56 -4.79
N ALA A 128 -2.81 -6.04 -3.77
CA ALA A 128 -2.16 -5.66 -2.52
C ALA A 128 -1.46 -6.85 -1.85
N VAL A 129 -2.11 -8.02 -1.76
CA VAL A 129 -1.51 -9.24 -1.20
C VAL A 129 -0.33 -9.73 -2.05
N TYR A 130 -0.50 -9.74 -3.38
CA TYR A 130 0.53 -10.22 -4.31
C TYR A 130 1.84 -9.43 -4.16
N THR A 131 1.77 -8.11 -3.97
CA THR A 131 2.98 -7.28 -3.81
C THR A 131 3.84 -7.72 -2.63
N GLY A 132 3.23 -8.18 -1.53
CA GLY A 132 3.96 -8.77 -0.41
C GLY A 132 4.42 -10.21 -0.67
N CYS A 133 3.58 -11.03 -1.30
CA CYS A 133 3.96 -12.42 -1.66
C CYS A 133 5.18 -12.46 -2.58
N LEU A 134 5.29 -11.50 -3.50
CA LEU A 134 6.39 -11.40 -4.46
C LEU A 134 7.75 -11.22 -3.77
N LEU A 135 7.81 -10.51 -2.63
CA LEU A 135 9.01 -10.44 -1.79
C LEU A 135 9.24 -11.74 -1.02
N GLY A 136 8.17 -12.38 -0.53
CA GLY A 136 8.26 -13.63 0.24
C GLY A 136 8.84 -14.84 -0.51
N VAL A 137 8.82 -14.82 -1.85
CA VAL A 137 9.46 -15.86 -2.69
C VAL A 137 10.98 -15.82 -2.58
N CYS A 138 11.57 -14.66 -2.27
CA CYS A 138 12.99 -14.49 -2.09
C CYS A 138 13.43 -15.03 -0.71
N LYS A 139 13.54 -16.35 -0.60
CA LYS A 139 13.92 -17.09 0.63
C LYS A 139 15.30 -16.72 1.20
N THR A 140 16.11 -16.01 0.43
CA THR A 140 17.44 -15.55 0.83
C THR A 140 17.39 -14.44 1.89
N PHE A 141 16.23 -13.81 2.10
CA PHE A 141 16.05 -12.69 3.02
C PHE A 141 15.05 -13.04 4.13
N PRO A 142 15.51 -13.24 5.38
CA PRO A 142 14.63 -13.60 6.49
C PRO A 142 13.53 -12.56 6.78
N LEU A 143 13.79 -11.28 6.50
CA LEU A 143 12.80 -10.20 6.64
C LEU A 143 11.63 -10.36 5.66
N TRP A 144 11.90 -10.86 4.45
CA TRP A 144 10.88 -11.05 3.42
C TRP A 144 10.16 -12.40 3.55
N ASN A 145 10.85 -13.42 4.02
CA ASN A 145 10.31 -14.77 4.19
C ASN A 145 9.42 -14.89 5.44
N ASN A 146 8.36 -14.10 5.51
CA ASN A 146 7.41 -14.11 6.62
C ASN A 146 5.96 -14.05 6.10
N ALA A 147 5.10 -14.90 6.66
CA ALA A 147 3.67 -14.95 6.33
C ALA A 147 2.91 -13.66 6.71
N LEU A 148 3.45 -12.85 7.63
CA LEU A 148 2.89 -11.56 8.02
C LEU A 148 3.08 -10.47 6.96
N LEU A 149 4.07 -10.60 6.08
CA LEU A 149 4.43 -9.54 5.14
C LEU A 149 3.34 -9.25 4.09
N PRO A 150 2.69 -10.25 3.45
CA PRO A 150 1.53 -10.00 2.60
C PRO A 150 0.35 -9.34 3.33
N ILE A 151 0.13 -9.68 4.60
CA ILE A 151 -0.95 -9.11 5.42
C ILE A 151 -0.63 -7.64 5.77
N LEU A 152 0.62 -7.37 6.16
CA LEU A 152 1.11 -6.02 6.42
C LEU A 152 0.97 -5.13 5.18
N PHE A 153 1.35 -5.63 4.01
CA PHE A 153 1.24 -4.88 2.76
C PHE A 153 -0.21 -4.63 2.36
N LEU A 154 -1.11 -5.58 2.64
CA LEU A 154 -2.55 -5.40 2.45
C LEU A 154 -3.11 -4.30 3.36
N VAL A 155 -2.82 -4.35 4.66
CA VAL A 155 -3.30 -3.33 5.62
C VAL A 155 -2.75 -1.95 5.26
N SER A 156 -1.45 -1.86 4.95
CA SER A 156 -0.81 -0.62 4.52
C SER A 156 -1.37 -0.09 3.19
N ALA A 157 -1.65 -0.97 2.22
CA ALA A 157 -2.30 -0.62 0.96
C ALA A 157 -3.72 -0.07 1.17
N MET A 158 -4.50 -0.70 2.05
CA MET A 158 -5.82 -0.21 2.44
C MET A 158 -5.74 1.16 3.10
N SER A 159 -4.81 1.33 4.05
CA SER A 159 -4.59 2.58 4.78
C SER A 159 -4.24 3.73 3.83
N THR A 160 -3.21 3.54 3.00
CA THR A 160 -2.75 4.53 2.03
C THR A 160 -3.77 4.81 0.91
N GLY A 161 -4.52 3.79 0.47
CA GLY A 161 -5.60 3.95 -0.50
C GLY A 161 -6.75 4.81 0.03
N MET A 162 -7.13 4.62 1.30
CA MET A 162 -8.12 5.46 1.98
C MET A 162 -7.62 6.89 2.16
N ALA A 163 -6.39 7.06 2.65
CA ALA A 163 -5.75 8.36 2.82
C ALA A 163 -5.71 9.16 1.51
N ALA A 164 -5.42 8.50 0.38
CA ALA A 164 -5.44 9.14 -0.93
C ALA A 164 -6.83 9.66 -1.33
N VAL A 165 -7.89 8.89 -1.04
CA VAL A 165 -9.28 9.30 -1.30
C VAL A 165 -9.69 10.45 -0.39
N LEU A 166 -9.37 10.38 0.91
CA LEU A 166 -9.65 11.43 1.89
C LEU A 166 -8.94 12.74 1.56
N CYS A 167 -7.64 12.68 1.24
CA CYS A 167 -6.85 13.83 0.79
C CYS A 167 -7.54 14.61 -0.33
N VAL A 168 -7.99 13.92 -1.37
CA VAL A 168 -8.64 14.56 -2.52
C VAL A 168 -10.06 15.02 -2.18
N ALA A 169 -10.79 14.26 -1.36
CA ALA A 169 -12.15 14.60 -0.94
C ALA A 169 -12.20 15.87 -0.10
N ILE A 170 -11.22 16.11 0.78
CA ILE A 170 -11.12 17.33 1.59
C ILE A 170 -11.13 18.59 0.72
N PHE A 171 -10.40 18.58 -0.41
CA PHE A 171 -10.33 19.75 -1.31
C PHE A 171 -11.50 19.86 -2.27
N ARG A 172 -11.98 18.74 -2.82
CA ARG A 172 -12.97 18.74 -3.90
C ARG A 172 -14.41 18.67 -3.39
N HIS A 173 -14.65 17.95 -2.29
CA HIS A 173 -15.97 17.63 -1.78
C HIS A 173 -16.01 17.61 -0.22
N PRO A 174 -15.73 18.75 0.44
CA PRO A 174 -15.65 18.83 1.90
C PRO A 174 -16.96 18.43 2.61
N GLU A 175 -18.12 18.65 1.98
CA GLU A 175 -19.41 18.24 2.54
C GLU A 175 -19.57 16.71 2.60
N GLU A 176 -19.13 15.98 1.56
CA GLU A 176 -19.15 14.51 1.59
C GLU A 176 -18.12 13.97 2.58
N PHE A 177 -16.94 14.60 2.64
CA PHE A 177 -15.89 14.26 3.62
C PHE A 177 -16.42 14.33 5.07
N ASN A 178 -17.18 15.37 5.43
CA ASN A 178 -17.75 15.50 6.77
C ASN A 178 -18.80 14.42 7.09
N ARG A 179 -19.51 13.90 6.08
CA ARG A 179 -20.59 12.92 6.26
C ARG A 179 -20.10 11.47 6.39
N VAL A 180 -18.89 11.15 5.92
CA VAL A 180 -18.35 9.78 5.91
C VAL A 180 -17.67 9.36 7.22
N GLY A 181 -18.31 9.61 8.36
CA GLY A 181 -17.71 9.36 9.68
C GLY A 181 -17.29 7.89 9.94
N VAL A 182 -18.01 6.91 9.39
CA VAL A 182 -17.62 5.49 9.53
C VAL A 182 -16.36 5.18 8.73
N PHE A 183 -16.22 5.77 7.54
CA PHE A 183 -15.03 5.64 6.71
C PHE A 183 -13.79 6.24 7.41
N LYS A 184 -13.92 7.42 8.03
CA LYS A 184 -12.84 8.02 8.84
C LYS A 184 -12.45 7.15 10.04
N LYS A 185 -13.43 6.58 10.77
CA LYS A 185 -13.16 5.66 11.89
C LYS A 185 -12.46 4.39 11.46
N PHE A 186 -12.80 3.85 10.29
CA PHE A 186 -12.11 2.69 9.75
C PHE A 186 -10.68 3.04 9.33
N HIS A 187 -10.46 4.23 8.76
CA HIS A 187 -9.13 4.72 8.40
C HIS A 187 -8.22 4.77 9.64
N PHE A 188 -8.72 5.37 10.72
CA PHE A 188 -8.04 5.46 12.01
C PHE A 188 -7.56 4.10 12.58
N CYS A 189 -8.32 3.03 12.40
CA CYS A 189 -7.94 1.71 12.93
C CYS A 189 -6.75 1.09 12.18
N LEU A 190 -6.54 1.42 10.90
CA LEU A 190 -5.54 0.75 10.06
C LEU A 190 -4.10 1.06 10.47
N PRO A 191 -3.68 2.32 10.75
CA PRO A 191 -2.36 2.62 11.28
C PRO A 191 -2.03 1.90 12.60
N ILE A 192 -3.03 1.73 13.48
CA ILE A 192 -2.84 1.00 14.75
C ILE A 192 -2.56 -0.48 14.46
N ILE A 193 -3.34 -1.10 13.58
CA ILE A 193 -3.13 -2.49 13.15
C ILE A 193 -1.76 -2.63 12.45
N GLU A 194 -1.39 -1.67 11.60
CA GLU A 194 -0.10 -1.62 10.91
C GLU A 194 1.08 -1.56 11.91
N LEU A 195 0.98 -0.75 12.96
CA LEU A 195 1.98 -0.69 14.03
C LEU A 195 2.15 -2.04 14.72
N VAL A 196 1.05 -2.71 15.06
CA VAL A 196 1.08 -4.05 15.69
C VAL A 196 1.66 -5.09 14.74
N LEU A 197 1.31 -5.05 13.45
CA LEU A 197 1.83 -5.97 12.44
C LEU A 197 3.33 -5.77 12.21
N VAL A 198 3.82 -4.53 12.18
CA VAL A 198 5.27 -4.27 12.09
C VAL A 198 6.00 -4.74 13.33
N ALA A 199 5.50 -4.42 14.53
CA ALA A 199 6.10 -4.91 15.77
C ALA A 199 6.16 -6.45 15.80
N SER A 200 5.09 -7.10 15.35
CA SER A 200 5.02 -8.56 15.24
C SER A 200 6.00 -9.11 14.21
N LEU A 201 6.10 -8.47 13.04
CA LEU A 201 7.06 -8.85 11.99
C LEU A 201 8.50 -8.78 12.51
N LEU A 202 8.87 -7.66 13.16
CA LEU A 202 10.21 -7.47 13.72
C LEU A 202 10.51 -8.48 14.83
N PHE A 203 9.55 -8.75 15.71
CA PHE A 203 9.70 -9.75 16.76
C PHE A 203 9.93 -11.16 16.17
N VAL A 204 9.09 -11.58 15.22
CA VAL A 204 9.22 -12.90 14.58
C VAL A 204 10.55 -13.01 13.83
N THR A 205 10.93 -11.99 13.06
CA THR A 205 12.20 -11.99 12.30
C THR A 205 13.43 -11.96 13.22
N ALA A 206 13.37 -11.23 14.34
CA ALA A 206 14.46 -11.21 15.33
C ALA A 206 14.58 -12.53 16.12
N SER A 207 13.46 -13.22 16.35
CA SER A 207 13.41 -14.53 17.02
C SER A 207 13.79 -15.71 16.12
N ASN A 208 14.09 -15.46 14.83
CA ASN A 208 14.47 -16.48 13.88
C ASN A 208 15.85 -17.07 14.26
N ALA A 209 16.05 -18.37 14.03
CA ALA A 209 17.31 -19.04 14.33
C ALA A 209 18.51 -18.55 13.49
N SER A 210 18.25 -17.85 12.39
CA SER A 210 19.30 -17.31 11.51
C SER A 210 19.84 -15.95 12.01
N PRO A 211 21.18 -15.77 12.11
CA PRO A 211 21.78 -14.49 12.48
C PRO A 211 21.37 -13.32 11.56
N ALA A 212 21.14 -13.60 10.27
CA ALA A 212 20.71 -12.59 9.30
C ALA A 212 19.33 -11.98 9.60
N GLY A 213 18.44 -12.71 10.30
CA GLY A 213 17.16 -12.17 10.76
C GLY A 213 17.35 -11.08 11.82
N TRP A 214 18.20 -11.36 12.81
CA TRP A 214 18.58 -10.39 13.83
C TRP A 214 19.28 -9.15 13.23
N GLU A 215 20.24 -9.36 12.33
CA GLU A 215 20.96 -8.25 11.69
C GLU A 215 20.05 -7.36 10.83
N SER A 216 19.09 -7.95 10.10
CA SER A 216 18.10 -7.18 9.33
C SER A 216 17.23 -6.28 10.24
N VAL A 217 16.80 -6.81 11.38
CA VAL A 217 16.02 -6.05 12.37
C VAL A 217 16.86 -4.98 13.04
N MET A 218 18.11 -5.29 13.40
CA MET A 218 19.02 -4.31 13.99
C MET A 218 19.33 -3.17 13.01
N ASN A 219 19.50 -3.46 11.72
CA ASN A 219 19.69 -2.44 10.70
C ASN A 219 18.47 -1.50 10.61
N LEU A 220 17.24 -2.03 10.73
CA LEU A 220 16.01 -1.24 10.78
C LEU A 220 15.90 -0.36 12.01
N VAL A 221 16.20 -0.89 13.20
CA VAL A 221 15.85 -0.26 14.48
C VAL A 221 16.98 0.59 15.05
N GLY A 222 18.23 0.18 14.86
CA GLY A 222 19.42 0.81 15.45
C GLY A 222 20.60 1.03 14.48
N GLY A 223 20.46 0.62 13.21
CA GLY A 223 21.47 0.81 12.17
C GLY A 223 21.18 2.00 11.26
N ASP A 224 21.64 1.91 10.01
CA ASP A 224 21.59 3.02 9.05
C ASP A 224 20.16 3.45 8.69
N CYS A 225 19.20 2.52 8.79
CA CYS A 225 17.79 2.78 8.50
C CYS A 225 17.00 3.31 9.71
N ALA A 226 17.61 3.40 10.90
CA ALA A 226 16.92 3.73 12.15
C ALA A 226 16.22 5.09 12.12
N LEU A 227 16.88 6.11 11.54
CA LEU A 227 16.28 7.44 11.44
C LEU A 227 15.01 7.42 10.58
N ALA A 228 15.06 6.76 9.42
CA ALA A 228 13.91 6.61 8.55
C ALA A 228 12.81 5.75 9.19
N PHE A 229 13.18 4.68 9.90
CA PHE A 229 12.23 3.83 10.61
C PHE A 229 11.50 4.57 11.74
N TRP A 230 12.22 5.19 12.67
CA TRP A 230 11.58 5.83 13.83
C TRP A 230 10.92 7.15 13.49
N PHE A 231 11.58 8.01 12.70
CA PHE A 231 11.05 9.34 12.43
C PHE A 231 10.05 9.34 11.28
N LEU A 232 10.43 8.84 10.10
CA LEU A 232 9.55 8.92 8.93
C LEU A 232 8.42 7.89 8.97
N PHE A 233 8.72 6.64 9.35
CA PHE A 233 7.71 5.60 9.36
C PHE A 233 6.89 5.59 10.65
N VAL A 234 7.51 5.38 11.83
CA VAL A 234 6.77 5.27 13.10
C VAL A 234 6.15 6.60 13.51
N LEU A 235 6.93 7.69 13.59
CA LEU A 235 6.41 8.97 14.07
C LEU A 235 5.51 9.64 13.03
N VAL A 236 6.01 9.94 11.83
CA VAL A 236 5.25 10.68 10.80
C VAL A 236 4.19 9.82 10.10
N GLY A 237 4.45 8.52 9.89
CA GLY A 237 3.57 7.63 9.16
C GLY A 237 2.46 6.99 9.99
N LEU A 238 2.67 6.79 11.29
CA LEU A 238 1.73 6.05 12.15
C LEU A 238 1.29 6.85 13.38
N VAL A 239 2.22 7.24 14.25
CA VAL A 239 1.91 7.82 15.57
C VAL A 239 1.27 9.21 15.45
N LEU A 240 1.87 10.12 14.67
CA LEU A 240 1.33 11.47 14.47
C LEU A 240 -0.06 11.42 13.80
N PRO A 241 -0.27 10.70 12.68
CA PRO A 241 -1.60 10.57 12.08
C PRO A 241 -2.64 10.03 13.07
N THR A 242 -2.30 8.94 13.77
CA THR A 242 -3.20 8.31 14.76
C THR A 242 -3.54 9.26 15.90
N ALA A 243 -2.57 10.01 16.42
CA ALA A 243 -2.80 10.97 17.51
C ALA A 243 -3.68 12.14 17.07
N LEU A 244 -3.41 12.69 15.88
CA LEU A 244 -4.19 13.80 15.30
C LEU A 244 -5.63 13.37 15.02
N GLU A 245 -5.84 12.21 14.42
CA GLU A 245 -7.17 11.67 14.17
C GLU A 245 -7.91 11.30 15.44
N THR A 246 -7.24 10.74 16.45
CA THR A 246 -7.85 10.48 17.76
C THR A 246 -8.42 11.76 18.36
N TRP A 247 -7.61 12.82 18.34
CA TRP A 247 -8.00 14.12 18.88
C TRP A 247 -9.18 14.71 18.11
N LEU A 248 -9.16 14.66 16.78
CA LEU A 248 -10.24 15.16 15.92
C LEU A 248 -11.53 14.36 16.04
N LEU A 249 -11.46 13.03 16.07
CA LEU A 249 -12.65 12.15 16.02
C LEU A 249 -13.33 11.97 17.37
N PHE A 250 -12.59 12.03 18.48
CA PHE A 250 -13.11 11.70 19.82
C PHE A 250 -13.18 12.88 20.79
N PHE A 251 -12.25 13.84 20.70
CA PHE A 251 -12.13 14.91 21.68
C PHE A 251 -12.59 16.28 21.16
N SER A 252 -12.62 16.47 19.84
CA SER A 252 -13.04 17.73 19.24
C SER A 252 -14.56 17.86 19.12
N PRO A 253 -15.14 19.06 19.36
CA PRO A 253 -16.54 19.31 19.02
C PRO A 253 -16.76 19.19 17.51
N LYS A 254 -17.96 18.73 17.12
CA LYS A 254 -18.33 18.50 15.71
C LYS A 254 -18.17 19.76 14.84
N GLU A 255 -18.48 20.93 15.41
CA GLU A 255 -18.31 22.22 14.73
C GLU A 255 -16.84 22.51 14.35
N PHE A 256 -15.89 22.05 15.15
CA PHE A 256 -14.47 22.18 14.83
C PHE A 256 -14.03 21.10 13.82
N GLU A 257 -14.56 19.88 13.90
CA GLU A 257 -14.27 18.82 12.91
C GLU A 257 -14.65 19.26 11.49
N GLU A 258 -15.75 19.99 11.34
CA GLU A 258 -16.21 20.53 10.07
C GLU A 258 -15.46 21.82 9.65
N SER A 259 -14.60 22.35 10.51
CA SER A 259 -13.84 23.57 10.26
C SER A 259 -12.71 23.37 9.25
N ARG A 260 -12.41 24.43 8.49
CA ARG A 260 -11.27 24.47 7.57
C ARG A 260 -9.93 24.15 8.24
N LYS A 261 -9.77 24.46 9.54
CA LYS A 261 -8.57 24.11 10.30
C LYS A 261 -8.47 22.60 10.53
N ALA A 262 -9.55 21.94 10.93
CA ALA A 262 -9.57 20.49 11.09
C ALA A 262 -9.34 19.77 9.77
N HIS A 263 -9.89 20.28 8.66
CA HIS A 263 -9.62 19.76 7.32
C HIS A 263 -8.13 19.77 6.96
N TRP A 264 -7.41 20.84 7.29
CA TRP A 264 -5.96 20.89 7.08
C TRP A 264 -5.18 19.92 7.99
N ILE A 265 -5.64 19.72 9.23
CA ILE A 265 -5.04 18.74 10.15
C ILE A 265 -5.27 17.31 9.64
N SER A 266 -6.50 16.98 9.21
CA SER A 266 -6.80 15.69 8.58
C SER A 266 -5.98 15.48 7.31
N PHE A 267 -5.86 16.49 6.45
CA PHE A 267 -5.01 16.40 5.27
C PHE A 267 -3.54 16.12 5.62
N ALA A 268 -2.99 16.80 6.64
CA ALA A 268 -1.63 16.56 7.10
C ALA A 268 -1.45 15.14 7.67
N SER A 269 -2.47 14.63 8.39
CA SER A 269 -2.53 13.24 8.86
C SER A 269 -2.48 12.25 7.71
N ASP A 270 -3.40 12.38 6.74
CA ASP A 270 -3.49 11.51 5.57
C ASP A 270 -2.20 11.55 4.73
N ALA A 271 -1.60 12.73 4.55
CA ALA A 271 -0.31 12.88 3.86
C ALA A 271 0.82 12.16 4.61
N GLY A 272 0.82 12.21 5.95
CA GLY A 272 1.72 11.43 6.79
C GLY A 272 1.57 9.92 6.54
N VAL A 273 0.34 9.40 6.51
CA VAL A 273 0.06 7.98 6.21
C VAL A 273 0.58 7.58 4.83
N LEU A 274 0.41 8.42 3.81
CA LEU A 274 0.94 8.17 2.46
C LEU A 274 2.48 8.08 2.46
N VAL A 275 3.16 9.00 3.13
CA VAL A 275 4.62 8.96 3.30
C VAL A 275 5.04 7.71 4.05
N GLY A 276 4.37 7.39 5.16
CA GLY A 276 4.61 6.21 5.97
C GLY A 276 4.51 4.91 5.17
N GLY A 277 3.43 4.73 4.40
CA GLY A 277 3.24 3.53 3.60
C GLY A 277 4.24 3.38 2.44
N PHE A 278 4.74 4.48 1.87
CA PHE A 278 5.86 4.43 0.91
C PHE A 278 7.17 4.04 1.62
N VAL A 279 7.48 4.71 2.72
CA VAL A 279 8.69 4.45 3.51
C VAL A 279 8.72 3.02 4.04
N LEU A 280 7.58 2.45 4.44
CA LEU A 280 7.49 1.03 4.83
C LEU A 280 8.03 0.11 3.74
N ARG A 281 7.57 0.29 2.49
CA ARG A 281 7.99 -0.54 1.35
C ARG A 281 9.47 -0.33 1.03
N LEU A 282 9.94 0.90 1.13
CA LEU A 282 11.36 1.22 0.97
C LEU A 282 12.22 0.53 2.05
N LEU A 283 11.83 0.64 3.32
CA LEU A 283 12.55 0.05 4.46
C LEU A 283 12.59 -1.47 4.38
N VAL A 284 11.46 -2.09 4.03
CA VAL A 284 11.41 -3.55 3.83
C VAL A 284 12.39 -3.97 2.73
N LEU A 285 12.52 -3.21 1.64
CA LEU A 285 13.45 -3.53 0.55
C LEU A 285 14.92 -3.28 0.92
N VAL A 286 15.22 -2.15 1.56
CA VAL A 286 16.60 -1.71 1.83
C VAL A 286 17.21 -2.44 3.01
N ALA A 287 16.43 -2.73 4.06
CA ALA A 287 16.98 -3.27 5.29
C ALA A 287 17.11 -4.80 5.31
N ALA A 288 16.65 -5.47 4.25
CA ALA A 288 16.76 -6.91 4.14
C ALA A 288 18.21 -7.34 3.87
N MET A 289 18.82 -8.05 4.83
CA MET A 289 20.16 -8.60 4.69
C MET A 289 20.09 -10.04 4.16
N PRO A 290 20.95 -10.42 3.18
CA PRO A 290 20.94 -11.77 2.64
C PRO A 290 21.55 -12.77 3.63
N LEU A 291 21.07 -14.02 3.60
CA LEU A 291 21.73 -15.13 4.27
C LEU A 291 23.14 -15.33 3.69
N THR A 292 24.16 -15.29 4.54
CA THR A 292 25.52 -15.67 4.15
C THR A 292 25.59 -17.20 3.99
N LEU A 293 25.57 -17.68 2.74
CA LEU A 293 25.85 -19.08 2.44
C LEU A 293 27.36 -19.32 2.60
N VAL A 294 27.76 -19.83 3.75
CA VAL A 294 29.12 -20.37 3.91
C VAL A 294 29.14 -21.69 3.15
N VAL A 295 29.68 -21.69 1.93
CA VAL A 295 29.97 -22.93 1.22
C VAL A 295 31.14 -23.59 1.96
N PRO A 296 30.96 -24.76 2.58
CA PRO A 296 32.10 -25.48 3.13
C PRO A 296 32.99 -25.90 1.95
N TRP A 297 34.21 -25.38 1.90
CA TRP A 297 35.22 -25.86 0.98
C TRP A 297 35.62 -27.28 1.44
N TYR A 298 34.98 -28.30 0.88
CA TYR A 298 35.44 -29.68 0.93
C TYR A 298 36.05 -30.06 -0.41
#